data_AF-A0A953EBB3-F1
#
_entry.id   AF-A0A953EBB3-F1
#
_cell.length_a   1.000
_cell.length_b   1.000
_cell.length_c   1.000
_cell.angle_alpha   90.00
_cell.angle_beta   90.00
_cell.angle_gamma   90.00
#
_symmetry.space_group_name_H-M   'P 1'
#
loop_
_entity.id
_entity.type
_entity.pdbx_description
1 polymer ?
#
loop_
_entity_poly.entity_id
_entity_poly.type
_entity_poly.pdbx_seq_one_letter_code
_entity_poly.pdbx_strand_id
1 'polypeptide(L)' 'MLNTDLNLAAPDDFYEALVELHRDLTPEQSRLVNAKLILLLANHIGNMGVLRQAMAKAREGIIPAGQDNVLRTVV' A
#
# COMPACT_ATOMS: atom_id res chain seq x y z
N MET A 1 -11.31 14.57 1.59
CA MET A 1 -10.18 14.62 0.64
C MET A 1 -9.05 13.81 1.25
N LEU A 2 -8.25 13.11 0.43
CA LEU A 2 -7.08 12.35 0.90
C LEU A 2 -5.99 13.30 1.42
N ASN A 3 -5.37 12.97 2.55
CA ASN A 3 -4.16 13.63 3.05
C ASN A 3 -2.92 12.82 2.60
N THR A 4 -1.96 13.48 1.98
CA THR A 4 -0.69 12.88 1.51
C THR A 4 0.55 13.40 2.24
N ASP A 5 0.36 14.29 3.21
CA ASP A 5 1.43 14.86 4.02
C ASP A 5 1.72 13.96 5.23
N LEU A 6 2.86 14.19 5.89
CA LEU A 6 3.21 13.49 7.13
C LEU A 6 2.19 13.85 8.22
N ASN A 7 1.37 12.86 8.60
CA ASN A 7 0.27 13.04 9.55
C ASN A 7 0.40 12.15 10.80
N LEU A 8 1.58 11.58 11.05
CA LEU A 8 1.86 10.76 12.22
C LEU A 8 2.67 11.57 13.24
N ALA A 9 2.21 11.58 14.49
CA ALA A 9 2.89 12.29 15.58
C ALA A 9 4.26 11.67 15.92
N ALA A 10 4.36 10.34 15.79
CA ALA A 10 5.60 9.57 15.95
C ALA A 10 5.74 8.62 14.76
N PRO A 11 6.32 9.08 13.64
CA PRO A 11 6.49 8.26 12.44
C PRO A 11 7.37 7.03 12.70
N ASP A 12 8.46 7.21 13.47
CA ASP A 12 9.44 6.16 13.73
C ASP A 12 8.83 5.00 14.53
N ASP A 13 8.09 5.29 15.60
CA ASP A 13 7.37 4.28 16.38
C ASP A 13 6.39 3.47 15.53
N PHE A 14 5.69 4.13 14.59
CA PHE A 14 4.79 3.44 13.68
C PHE A 14 5.55 2.56 12.69
N TYR A 15 6.68 3.02 12.16
CA TYR A 15 7.53 2.21 11.28
C TYR A 15 8.09 0.99 12.01
N GLU A 16 8.54 1.14 13.26
CA GLU A 16 9.01 0.03 14.08
C GLU A 16 7.90 -1.01 14.27
N ALA A 17 6.71 -0.58 14.70
CA ALA A 17 5.56 -1.46 14.87
C ALA A 17 5.16 -2.20 13.57
N LEU A 18 5.26 -1.54 12.41
CA LEU A 18 5.02 -2.19 11.12
C LEU A 18 6.09 -3.24 10.80
N VAL A 19 7.37 -2.98 11.06
CA VAL A 19 8.44 -3.96 10.86
C VAL A 19 8.22 -5.17 11.77
N GLU A 20 7.88 -4.94 13.03
CA GLU A 20 7.60 -6.01 13.98
C GLU A 20 6.37 -6.85 13.59
N LEU A 21 5.33 -6.23 13.05
CA LEU A 21 4.14 -6.92 12.55
C LEU A 21 4.46 -7.96 11.46
N HIS A 22 5.53 -7.75 10.70
CA HIS A 22 5.97 -8.64 9.62
C HIS A 22 7.04 -9.66 10.05
N ARG A 23 7.57 -9.56 11.28
CA ARG A 23 8.63 -10.44 11.76
C ARG A 23 8.16 -11.90 11.74
N ASP A 24 9.05 -12.80 11.30
CA ASP A 24 8.83 -14.25 11.21
C ASP A 24 7.70 -14.70 10.28
N LEU A 25 7.17 -13.82 9.42
CA LEU A 25 6.13 -14.16 8.44
C LEU A 25 6.72 -14.54 7.08
N THR A 26 6.10 -15.51 6.40
CA THR A 26 6.36 -15.75 4.98
C THR A 26 5.87 -14.58 4.12
N PRO A 27 6.32 -14.45 2.86
CA PRO A 27 5.80 -13.44 1.93
C PRO A 27 4.28 -13.50 1.77
N GLU A 28 3.69 -14.69 1.71
CA GLU A 28 2.24 -14.91 1.62
C GLU A 28 1.52 -14.40 2.88
N GLN A 29 2.05 -14.71 4.05
CA GLN A 29 1.49 -14.27 5.33
C GLN A 29 1.60 -12.75 5.47
N SER A 30 2.72 -12.15 5.08
CA SER A 30 2.89 -10.69 5.04
C SER A 30 1.87 -10.02 4.14
N ARG A 31 1.60 -10.57 2.94
CA ARG A 31 0.52 -10.06 2.07
C ARG A 31 -0.86 -10.18 2.73
N LEU A 32 -1.13 -11.28 3.42
CA LEU A 32 -2.40 -11.49 4.13
C LEU A 32 -2.59 -10.49 5.27
N VAL A 33 -1.56 -10.24 6.07
CA VAL A 33 -1.59 -9.24 7.16
C VAL A 33 -1.81 -7.84 6.60
N ASN A 34 -1.12 -7.47 5.51
CA ASN A 34 -1.35 -6.19 4.83
C ASN A 34 -2.79 -6.04 4.32
N ALA A 35 -3.36 -7.07 3.69
CA ALA A 35 -4.75 -7.04 3.25
C ALA A 35 -5.72 -6.82 4.42
N LYS A 36 -5.51 -7.50 5.56
CA LYS A 36 -6.31 -7.32 6.77
C LYS A 36 -6.17 -5.91 7.34
N LEU A 37 -4.95 -5.39 7.45
CA LEU A 37 -4.68 -4.05 7.95
C LEU A 37 -5.36 -2.99 7.07
N ILE A 38 -5.25 -3.10 5.74
CA ILE A 38 -5.94 -2.21 4.79
C ILE A 38 -7.45 -2.19 5.03
N LEU A 39 -8.08 -3.35 5.21
CA LEU A 39 -9.52 -3.43 5.46
C LEU A 39 -9.93 -2.81 6.80
N LEU A 40 -9.13 -3.02 7.86
CA LEU A 40 -9.37 -2.41 9.17
C LEU A 40 -9.27 -0.88 9.10
N LEU A 41 -8.22 -0.36 8.45
CA LEU A 41 -8.04 1.08 8.26
C LEU A 41 -9.13 1.67 7.37
N ALA A 42 -9.55 0.95 6.31
CA ALA A 42 -10.64 1.39 5.45
C ALA A 42 -11.96 1.51 6.22
N ASN A 43 -12.25 0.55 7.09
CA ASN A 43 -13.40 0.60 7.99
C ASN A 43 -13.31 1.78 8.98
N HIS A 44 -12.12 2.02 9.54
CA HIS A 44 -11.90 3.16 10.44
C HIS A 44 -12.10 4.51 9.74
N ILE A 45 -11.64 4.65 8.48
CA ILE A 45 -11.80 5.87 7.67
C ILE A 45 -13.28 6.10 7.31
N GLY A 46 -14.04 5.04 6.99
CA GLY A 46 -15.48 5.09 6.73
C GLY A 46 -15.94 5.92 5.52
N ASN A 47 -15.02 6.57 4.80
CA ASN A 47 -15.31 7.50 3.72
C ASN A 47 -14.88 6.94 2.36
N MET A 48 -15.85 6.45 1.57
CA MET A 48 -15.61 5.86 0.25
C MET A 48 -14.94 6.83 -0.74
N GLY A 49 -15.19 8.14 -0.64
CA GLY A 49 -14.54 9.14 -1.50
C GLY A 49 -13.02 9.22 -1.24
N VAL A 50 -12.63 9.23 0.04
CA VAL A 50 -11.22 9.18 0.45
C VAL A 50 -10.57 7.87 0.02
N LEU A 51 -11.25 6.74 0.21
CA LEU A 51 -10.74 5.42 -0.19
C LEU A 51 -10.51 5.32 -1.71
N ARG A 52 -11.41 5.86 -2.53
CA ARG A 52 -11.22 5.91 -3.99
C ARG A 52 -10.02 6.75 -4.41
N GLN A 53 -9.82 7.90 -3.76
CA GLN A 53 -8.63 8.73 -4.01
C GLN A 53 -7.35 7.98 -3.63
N ALA A 54 -7.33 7.30 -2.47
CA ALA A 54 -6.20 6.49 -2.03
C ALA A 54 -5.90 5.34 -3.01
N MET A 55 -6.92 4.60 -3.46
CA MET A 55 -6.75 3.51 -4.43
C MET A 55 -6.22 4.00 -5.79
N ALA A 56 -6.72 5.14 -6.28
CA ALA A 56 -6.22 5.74 -7.51
C ALA A 56 -4.75 6.13 -7.36
N LYS A 57 -4.40 6.83 -6.27
CA LYS A 57 -3.04 7.27 -5.99
C LYS A 57 -2.07 6.09 -5.84
N ALA A 58 -2.47 5.03 -5.14
CA ALA A 58 -1.67 3.82 -4.95
C ALA A 58 -1.40 3.05 -6.26
N ARG A 59 -2.22 3.26 -7.31
CA ARG A 59 -2.04 2.63 -8.62
C ARG A 59 -1.13 3.43 -9.56
N GLU A 60 -0.91 4.71 -9.28
CA GLU A 60 -0.03 5.57 -10.10
C GLU A 60 1.41 4.99 -10.14
N GLY A 61 2.01 4.96 -11.34
CA GLY A 61 3.38 4.49 -11.53
C GLY A 61 3.57 2.97 -11.50
N ILE A 62 2.54 2.18 -11.18
CA ILE A 62 2.63 0.71 -11.18
C ILE A 62 2.27 0.16 -12.57
N ILE A 63 3.28 -0.36 -13.27
CA ILE A 63 3.13 -1.02 -14.56
C ILE A 63 2.57 -2.44 -14.34
N PRO A 64 1.48 -2.84 -15.02
CA PRO A 64 0.99 -4.21 -14.95
C PRO A 64 2.04 -5.20 -15.45
N ALA A 65 2.26 -6.28 -14.70
CA ALA A 65 3.12 -7.37 -15.14
C ALA A 65 2.67 -7.87 -16.54
N GLY A 66 3.59 -7.87 -17.50
CA GLY A 66 3.33 -8.24 -18.90
C GLY A 66 3.21 -7.07 -19.90
N GLN A 67 3.39 -5.82 -19.47
CA GLN A 67 3.49 -4.64 -20.35
C GLN A 67 4.90 -4.04 -20.45
N ASP A 68 5.91 -4.77 -19.97
CA ASP A 68 7.32 -4.40 -20.09
C ASP A 68 7.74 -4.58 -21.56
N ASN A 69 7.66 -3.50 -22.33
CA ASN A 69 7.95 -3.44 -23.77
C ASN A 69 9.46 -3.55 -24.11
N VAL A 70 10.22 -4.37 -23.38
CA VAL A 70 11.67 -4.60 -23.59
C VAL A 70 11.99 -5.41 -24.87
N LEU A 71 10.99 -5.77 -25.69
CA LEU A 71 11.20 -6.51 -26.95
C LEU A 71 11.01 -5.69 -28.24
N ARG A 72 10.86 -4.35 -28.18
CA ARG A 72 10.61 -3.51 -29.37
C ARG A 72 11.82 -2.79 -29.99
N THR A 73 13.07 -3.09 -29.61
CA THR A 73 14.25 -2.37 -30.13
C THR A 73 15.24 -3.26 -30.91
N VAL A 74 14.81 -4.42 -31.40
CA VAL A 74 15.63 -5.22 -32.32
C VAL A 74 14.80 -5.67 -33.52
N VAL A 75 14.47 -4.72 -34.41
CA VAL A 75 14.26 -4.97 -35.84
C VAL A 75 14.78 -3.77 -36.62
#